data_AF-B7Q9D3-F1
#
_entry.id   AF-B7Q9D3-F1
#
_cell.length_a   1.000
_cell.length_b   1.000
_cell.length_c   1.000
_cell.angle_alpha   90.00
_cell.angle_beta   90.00
_cell.angle_gamma   90.00
#
_symmetry.space_group_name_H-M   'P 1'
#
loop_
_entity.id
_entity.type
_entity.pdbx_description
1 polymer ?
#
loop_
_entity_poly.entity_id
_entity_poly.type
_entity_poly.pdbx_seq_one_letter_code
_entity_poly.pdbx_strand_id
1 'polypeptide(L)'
;MIPNLTERRVASAEEALHQLEVGSASRSTGSTEMNARSSRSHAIYTLAVELKERGGNDVTASKFHLVDLAGSERANKTKAVGERFREANGMEQNFV
;
A
#
# COMPACT_ATOMS: atom_id res chain seq x y z
N MET A 1 9.22 -14.33 6.45
CA MET A 1 7.75 -14.35 6.62
C MET A 1 7.39 -13.09 7.40
N ILE A 2 6.43 -12.30 6.93
CA ILE A 2 6.00 -11.09 7.66
C ILE A 2 5.02 -11.55 8.75
N PRO A 3 5.31 -11.31 10.04
CA PRO A 3 4.42 -11.74 11.11
C PRO A 3 3.06 -11.05 10.98
N ASN A 4 1.98 -11.80 11.26
CA ASN A 4 0.58 -11.34 11.20
C ASN A 4 0.05 -10.95 9.80
N LEU A 5 0.71 -11.37 8.72
CA LEU A 5 0.15 -11.27 7.37
C LEU A 5 -1.04 -12.24 7.24
N THR A 6 -2.16 -11.74 6.73
CA THR A 6 -3.30 -12.60 6.40
C THR A 6 -3.04 -13.33 5.10
N GLU A 7 -3.03 -14.66 5.13
CA GLU A 7 -2.91 -15.52 3.95
C GLU A 7 -4.24 -16.25 3.71
N ARG A 8 -4.69 -16.28 2.45
CA ARG A 8 -5.94 -16.93 2.06
C ARG A 8 -5.69 -17.85 0.88
N ARG A 9 -6.11 -19.11 1.02
CA ARG A 9 -6.13 -20.06 -0.11
C ARG A 9 -7.28 -19.68 -1.04
N VAL A 10 -7.01 -19.72 -2.33
CA VAL A 10 -7.96 -19.44 -3.41
C VAL A 10 -7.89 -20.58 -4.42
N ALA A 11 -9.02 -20.95 -4.99
CA ALA A 11 -9.14 -22.04 -5.95
C ALA A 11 -9.20 -21.56 -7.41
N SER A 12 -9.38 -20.26 -7.64
CA SER A 12 -9.47 -19.69 -8.99
C SER A 12 -8.86 -18.28 -9.07
N ALA A 13 -8.68 -17.80 -10.30
CA ALA A 13 -8.21 -16.44 -10.57
C ALA A 13 -9.23 -15.39 -10.11
N GLU A 14 -10.52 -15.68 -10.25
CA GLU A 14 -11.63 -14.83 -9.80
C GLU A 14 -11.63 -14.68 -8.28
N GLU A 15 -11.41 -15.78 -7.54
CA GLU A 15 -11.27 -15.72 -6.08
C GLU A 15 -10.05 -14.90 -5.66
N ALA A 16 -8.92 -15.05 -6.36
CA ALA A 16 -7.72 -14.27 -6.12
C ALA A 16 -7.97 -12.76 -6.35
N LEU A 17 -8.70 -12.42 -7.43
CA LEU A 17 -9.07 -11.05 -7.75
C LEU A 17 -10.03 -10.47 -6.70
N HIS A 18 -11.03 -11.25 -6.27
CA HIS A 18 -11.93 -10.83 -5.21
C HIS A 18 -11.20 -10.53 -3.89
N GLN A 19 -10.19 -11.33 -3.51
CA GLN A 19 -9.39 -11.03 -2.32
C GLN A 19 -8.57 -9.74 -2.46
N LEU A 20 -8.07 -9.44 -3.66
CA LEU A 20 -7.41 -8.17 -3.96
C LEU A 20 -8.37 -6.98 -3.77
N GLU A 21 -9.60 -7.10 -4.26
CA GLU A 21 -10.64 -6.06 -4.11
C GLU A 21 -11.01 -5.84 -2.65
N VAL A 22 -11.23 -6.90 -1.88
CA VAL A 22 -11.52 -6.82 -0.43
C VAL A 22 -10.39 -6.15 0.33
N GLY A 23 -9.13 -6.50 0.02
CA GLY A 23 -7.95 -5.86 0.60
C GLY A 23 -7.86 -4.38 0.24
N SER A 24 -8.19 -4.03 -1.01
CA SER A 24 -8.22 -2.64 -1.49
C SER A 24 -9.32 -1.81 -0.81
N ALA A 25 -10.51 -2.38 -0.62
CA ALA A 25 -11.62 -1.72 0.08
C ALA A 25 -11.33 -1.50 1.58
N SER A 26 -10.68 -2.48 2.23
CA SER A 26 -10.22 -2.36 3.63
C SER A 26 -9.17 -1.25 3.78
N ARG A 27 -8.31 -1.08 2.77
CA ARG A 27 -7.39 0.08 2.70
C ARG A 27 -8.13 1.40 2.53
N SER A 28 -9.29 1.43 1.85
CA SER A 28 -10.09 2.65 1.65
C SER A 28 -10.80 3.10 2.94
N THR A 29 -11.42 2.18 3.68
CA THR A 29 -12.27 2.48 4.86
C THR A 29 -11.50 2.93 6.11
N GLY A 30 -10.23 2.56 6.26
CA GLY A 30 -9.38 3.01 7.37
C GLY A 30 -8.85 4.45 7.26
N SER A 31 -9.34 5.24 6.30
CA SER A 31 -8.88 6.61 6.04
C SER A 31 -10.04 7.60 5.94
N THR A 32 -10.08 8.57 6.85
CA THR A 32 -11.00 9.73 6.82
C THR A 32 -10.75 10.61 5.59
N GLU A 33 -11.84 11.12 4.99
CA GLU A 33 -12.00 11.78 3.67
C GLU A 33 -11.04 12.92 3.27
N MET A 34 -10.06 13.32 4.09
CA MET A 34 -9.18 14.47 3.81
C MET A 34 -7.83 14.10 3.16
N ASN A 35 -7.53 12.82 2.92
CA ASN A 35 -6.23 12.40 2.37
C ASN A 35 -6.38 11.40 1.22
N ALA A 36 -6.03 11.83 0.01
CA ALA A 36 -5.82 10.93 -1.14
C ALA A 36 -4.67 9.96 -0.82
N ARG A 37 -4.99 8.82 -0.21
CA ARG A 37 -4.06 7.86 0.42
C ARG A 37 -3.12 7.14 -0.56
N SER A 38 -3.42 7.16 -1.86
CA SER A 38 -2.54 6.60 -2.91
C SER A 38 -1.19 7.31 -3.02
N SER A 39 -1.10 8.59 -2.66
CA SER A 39 0.18 9.31 -2.73
C SER A 39 1.14 9.00 -1.58
N ARG A 40 0.66 8.43 -0.46
CA ARG A 40 1.47 8.30 0.78
C ARG A 40 1.61 6.88 1.33
N SER A 41 1.01 5.87 0.70
CA SER A 41 1.13 4.48 1.16
C SER A 41 1.51 3.55 0.01
N HIS A 42 2.52 2.71 0.25
CA HIS A 42 2.85 1.58 -0.61
C HIS A 42 1.93 0.40 -0.30
N ALA A 43 1.51 -0.34 -1.31
CA ALA A 43 0.76 -1.58 -1.16
C ALA A 43 1.49 -2.73 -1.85
N ILE A 44 1.49 -3.89 -1.20
CA ILE A 44 2.09 -5.12 -1.74
C ILE A 44 1.01 -6.20 -1.65
N TYR A 45 0.66 -6.76 -2.80
CA TYR A 45 -0.15 -7.97 -2.89
C TYR A 45 0.74 -9.14 -3.30
N THR A 46 0.71 -10.24 -2.54
CA THR A 46 1.53 -11.42 -2.80
C THR A 46 0.67 -12.59 -3.21
N LEU A 47 0.91 -13.12 -4.41
CA LEU A 47 0.27 -14.34 -4.91
C LEU A 47 1.28 -15.48 -4.86
N ALA A 48 1.02 -16.48 -4.01
CA ALA A 48 1.79 -17.71 -3.96
C ALA A 48 1.08 -18.80 -4.77
N VAL A 49 1.78 -19.39 -5.74
CA VAL A 49 1.26 -20.45 -6.61
C VAL A 49 2.11 -21.69 -6.42
N GLU A 50 1.47 -22.79 -6.07
CA GLU A 50 2.12 -24.10 -5.94
C GLU A 50 1.51 -25.05 -6.98
N LEU A 51 2.37 -25.61 -7.83
CA LEU A 51 2.01 -26.66 -8.78
C LEU A 51 2.62 -27.96 -8.29
N LYS A 52 1.78 -28.99 -8.17
CA LYS A 52 2.20 -30.34 -7.85
C LYS A 52 1.89 -31.25 -9.04
N GLU A 53 2.92 -31.91 -9.56
CA GLU A 53 2.74 -32.88 -10.64
C GLU A 53 1.95 -34.09 -10.12
N ARG A 54 1.00 -34.58 -10.93
CA ARG A 54 0.15 -35.70 -10.53
C ARG A 54 0.96 -37.00 -10.57
N GLY A 55 1.31 -37.52 -9.39
CA GLY A 55 2.09 -38.76 -9.25
C GLY A 55 3.59 -38.54 -9.06
N GLY A 56 4.05 -37.30 -9.17
CA GLY A 56 5.40 -36.89 -8.79
C GLY A 56 5.47 -36.41 -7.34
N ASN A 57 6.68 -36.41 -6.78
CA ASN A 57 6.96 -35.75 -5.50
C ASN A 57 7.39 -34.29 -5.69
N ASP A 58 7.58 -33.86 -6.93
CA ASP A 58 8.06 -32.53 -7.24
C ASP A 58 6.96 -31.49 -7.09
N VAL A 59 7.29 -30.42 -6.38
CA VAL A 59 6.44 -29.25 -6.17
C VAL A 59 7.20 -28.06 -6.73
N THR A 60 6.59 -27.38 -7.69
CA THR A 60 7.08 -26.10 -8.19
C THR A 60 6.30 -25.00 -7.51
N ALA A 61 6.98 -24.15 -6.74
CA ALA A 61 6.39 -23.01 -6.06
C ALA A 61 6.90 -21.70 -6.68
N SER A 62 6.00 -20.75 -6.90
CA SER A 62 6.30 -19.40 -7.35
C SER A 62 5.59 -18.38 -6.45
N LYS A 63 6.21 -17.21 -6.29
CA LYS A 63 5.61 -16.06 -5.60
C LYS A 63 5.70 -14.84 -6.48
N PHE A 64 4.55 -14.22 -6.71
CA PHE A 64 4.44 -12.96 -7.43
C PHE A 64 4.14 -11.85 -6.44
N HIS A 65 4.90 -10.76 -6.53
CA HIS A 65 4.68 -9.55 -5.74
C HIS A 65 4.18 -8.45 -6.67
N LEU A 66 2.93 -8.04 -6.47
CA LEU A 66 2.29 -6.94 -7.16
C LEU A 66 2.41 -5.71 -6.25
N VAL A 67 3.31 -4.81 -6.60
CA VAL A 67 3.68 -3.67 -5.77
C VAL A 67 3.13 -2.38 -6.37
N ASP A 68 2.28 -1.70 -5.62
CA ASP A 68 1.81 -0.35 -5.89
C ASP A 68 2.63 0.61 -5.02
N LEU A 69 3.47 1.43 -5.66
CA LEU A 69 4.34 2.35 -4.95
C LEU A 69 3.67 3.71 -4.79
N ALA A 70 3.84 4.31 -3.61
CA ALA A 70 3.40 5.67 -3.34
C ALA A 70 3.98 6.68 -4.35
N GLY A 71 3.21 7.73 -4.62
CA GLY A 71 3.59 8.81 -5.53
C GLY A 71 4.98 9.37 -5.22
N SER A 72 5.83 9.45 -6.26
CA SER A 72 7.20 9.96 -6.14
C SER A 72 7.27 11.48 -6.36
N GLU A 73 6.17 12.22 -6.13
CA GLU A 73 6.19 13.66 -6.35
C GLU A 73 7.29 14.33 -5.51
N ARG A 74 8.31 14.84 -6.20
CA ARG A 74 9.31 15.71 -5.58
C ARG A 74 8.56 16.87 -4.94
N ALA A 75 8.88 17.16 -3.68
CA ALA A 75 8.42 18.32 -2.92
C ALA A 75 8.85 19.70 -3.51
N ASN A 76 9.02 19.82 -4.84
CA ASN A 76 9.38 21.04 -5.57
C ASN A 76 8.20 21.67 -6.33
N LYS A 77 6.97 21.20 -6.08
CA LYS A 77 5.74 21.86 -6.56
C LYS A 77 4.73 22.05 -5.43
N THR A 78 5.17 22.54 -4.27
CA THR A 78 4.31 23.44 -3.51
C THR A 78 4.15 24.73 -4.31
N LYS A 79 3.24 24.71 -5.29
CA LYS A 79 2.51 25.91 -5.72
C LYS A 79 1.49 26.29 -4.63
N ALA A 80 1.96 26.40 -3.39
CA ALA A 80 1.51 27.47 -2.51
C ALA A 80 2.45 28.63 -2.87
N VAL A 81 2.22 29.28 -4.01
CA VAL A 81 1.59 30.61 -3.99
C VAL A 81 2.14 31.40 -2.80
N GLY A 82 3.30 32.04 -3.02
CA GLY A 82 3.60 33.47 -2.79
C GLY A 82 3.04 34.27 -1.61
N GLU A 83 2.16 33.76 -0.75
CA GLU A 83 1.47 34.54 0.30
C GLU A 83 1.81 34.14 1.73
N ARG A 84 2.47 33.00 1.97
CA ARG A 84 2.83 32.56 3.35
C ARG A 84 4.30 32.72 3.73
N PHE A 85 5.08 33.49 2.97
CA PHE A 85 6.50 33.73 3.30
C PHE A 85 6.78 35.11 3.92
N ARG A 86 5.76 35.77 4.51
CA ARG A 86 5.95 37.10 5.13
C ARG A 86 5.42 37.27 6.56
N GLU A 87 4.87 36.25 7.21
CA GLU A 87 4.51 36.34 8.62
C GLU A 87 4.97 35.09 9.36
N ALA A 88 6.13 35.23 10.01
CA ALA A 88 6.52 34.60 11.28
C ALA A 88 8.06 34.52 11.41
N ASN A 89 8.76 35.60 11.02
CA ASN A 89 10.00 35.95 11.72
C ASN A 89 9.58 36.76 12.94
N GLY A 90 9.39 36.09 14.08
CA GLY A 90 8.94 36.76 15.30
C GLY A 90 8.73 35.82 16.48
N MET A 91 9.84 35.44 17.11
CA MET A 91 10.05 35.33 18.56
C MET A 91 9.15 34.41 19.42
N GLU A 92 9.85 33.48 20.10
CA GLU A 92 9.65 32.89 21.44
C GLU A 92 8.33 33.08 22.21
N GLN A 93 7.90 32.03 22.92
CA GLN A 93 7.77 32.04 24.39
C GLN A 93 7.70 30.60 24.95
N ASN A 94 8.41 30.45 26.06
CA ASN A 94 8.75 29.23 26.79
C ASN A 94 7.69 28.94 27.87
N PHE A 95 7.20 27.70 27.99
CA PHE A 95 6.47 27.20 29.17
C PHE A 95 6.65 25.68 29.26
N VAL A 96 7.63 25.21 30.04
CA VAL A 96 7.44 24.58 31.38
C VAL A 96 8.74 24.78 32.17
#